data_AF-A0A9X1HEX5-F1
#
_entry.id   AF-A0A9X1HEX5-F1
#
_cell.length_a   1.000
_cell.length_b   1.000
_cell.length_c   1.000
_cell.angle_alpha   90.00
_cell.angle_beta   90.00
_cell.angle_gamma   90.00
#
_symmetry.space_group_name_H-M   'P 1'
#
loop_
_entity.id
_entity.type
_entity.pdbx_description
1 polymer ?
#
loop_
_entity_poly.entity_id
_entity_poly.type
_entity_poly.pdbx_seq_one_letter_code
_entity_poly.pdbx_strand_id
1 'polypeptide(L)'
;PKITGKMYNEFWAKVAGVILFFGFNLTFLPQFIMGSQGMPRRYYSYIEQFQTMHVFSTYGSWVLLLGFLIVGAYLLHSMFKGAKATSNPWNARSLDWMTSSPPDQHNFPYSPVVIHGPYDYHKPESEFLLGIAGSDHHEEETVGAKTEIKA
;
A
#
# COMPACT_ATOMS: atom_id res chain seq x y z
N PRO A 1 2.31 5.78 4.47
CA PRO A 1 1.92 5.90 5.89
C PRO A 1 2.63 4.94 6.85
N LYS A 2 2.69 3.63 6.56
CA LYS A 2 3.33 2.67 7.48
C LYS A 2 4.83 2.98 7.68
N ILE A 3 5.60 3.08 6.61
CA ILE A 3 7.06 3.32 6.69
C ILE A 3 7.39 4.73 7.24
N THR A 4 6.69 5.76 6.77
CA THR A 4 7.04 7.16 7.07
C THR A 4 6.28 7.76 8.26
N GLY A 5 5.26 7.07 8.79
CA GLY A 5 4.35 7.62 9.79
C GLY A 5 3.50 8.79 9.31
N LYS A 6 3.50 9.08 8.00
CA LYS A 6 2.85 10.25 7.40
C LYS A 6 1.81 9.86 6.34
N MET A 7 0.67 10.55 6.35
CA MET A 7 -0.36 10.42 5.33
C MET A 7 -0.02 11.30 4.12
N TYR A 8 -0.18 10.72 2.93
CA TYR A 8 -0.08 11.44 1.67
C TYR A 8 -1.41 12.08 1.31
N ASN A 9 -1.39 13.06 0.41
CA ASN A 9 -2.61 13.71 -0.06
C ASN A 9 -3.35 12.79 -1.04
N GLU A 10 -4.53 12.31 -0.65
CA GLU A 10 -5.34 11.40 -1.46
C GLU A 10 -5.81 12.01 -2.79
N PHE A 11 -6.05 13.31 -2.84
CA PHE A 11 -6.48 13.97 -4.06
C PHE A 11 -5.40 13.86 -5.14
N TRP A 12 -4.15 14.20 -4.80
CA TRP A 12 -3.02 14.10 -5.71
C TRP A 12 -2.71 12.65 -6.09
N ALA A 13 -2.90 11.70 -5.17
CA ALA A 13 -2.75 10.29 -5.47
C ALA A 13 -3.79 9.79 -6.49
N LYS A 14 -5.05 10.22 -6.37
CA LYS A 14 -6.12 9.88 -7.34
C LYS A 14 -5.84 10.50 -8.70
N VAL A 15 -5.46 11.79 -8.74
CA VAL A 15 -5.08 12.49 -9.99
C VAL A 15 -3.91 11.78 -10.68
N ALA A 16 -2.84 11.47 -9.93
CA ALA A 16 -1.69 10.74 -10.46
C ALA A 16 -2.09 9.35 -10.97
N GLY A 17 -2.95 8.63 -10.25
CA GLY A 17 -3.46 7.33 -10.68
C GLY A 17 -4.20 7.37 -12.01
N VAL A 18 -5.05 8.38 -12.23
CA VAL A 18 -5.75 8.58 -13.51
C VAL A 18 -4.77 8.91 -14.64
N ILE A 19 -3.82 9.82 -14.41
CA ILE A 19 -2.79 10.17 -15.40
C ILE A 19 -1.96 8.95 -15.79
N LEU A 20 -1.51 8.17 -14.81
CA LEU A 20 -0.72 6.96 -15.03
C LEU A 20 -1.54 5.90 -15.78
N PHE A 21 -2.82 5.74 -15.46
CA PHE A 21 -3.69 4.80 -16.17
C PHE A 21 -3.80 5.15 -17.66
N PHE A 22 -4.09 6.41 -18.00
CA PHE A 22 -4.19 6.84 -19.40
C PHE A 22 -2.82 6.82 -20.09
N GLY A 23 -1.75 7.26 -19.42
CA GLY A 23 -0.39 7.20 -19.94
C GLY A 23 0.05 5.76 -20.26
N PHE A 24 -0.24 4.81 -19.35
CA PHE A 24 0.07 3.40 -19.54
C PHE A 24 -0.65 2.85 -20.79
N ASN A 25 -1.95 3.07 -20.90
CA ASN A 25 -2.71 2.61 -22.05
C ASN A 25 -2.21 3.25 -23.35
N LEU A 26 -1.92 4.55 -23.36
CA LEU A 26 -1.40 5.26 -24.53
C LEU A 26 0.00 4.76 -24.95
N THR A 27 0.85 4.36 -23.99
CA THR A 27 2.16 3.79 -24.30
C THR A 27 2.06 2.36 -24.83
N PHE A 28 1.30 1.50 -24.16
CA PHE A 28 1.36 0.06 -24.37
C PHE A 28 0.31 -0.50 -25.35
N LEU A 29 -0.83 0.16 -25.54
CA LEU A 29 -1.80 -0.29 -26.56
C LEU A 29 -1.23 -0.21 -27.99
N PRO A 30 -0.55 0.88 -28.41
CA PRO A 30 0.10 0.91 -29.72
C PRO A 30 1.19 -0.17 -29.85
N GLN A 31 1.94 -0.43 -28.77
CA GLN A 31 2.97 -1.47 -28.75
C GLN A 31 2.37 -2.87 -28.86
N PHE A 32 1.23 -3.12 -28.23
CA PHE A 32 0.49 -4.37 -28.37
C PHE A 32 0.04 -4.60 -29.82
N ILE A 33 -0.51 -3.57 -30.46
CA ILE A 33 -0.94 -3.63 -31.87
C ILE A 33 0.26 -3.87 -32.79
N MET A 34 1.34 -3.10 -32.66
CA MET A 34 2.55 -3.30 -33.46
C MET A 34 3.14 -4.70 -33.28
N GLY A 35 3.19 -5.19 -32.04
CA GLY A 35 3.64 -6.55 -31.73
C GLY A 35 2.79 -7.61 -32.42
N SER A 36 1.47 -7.44 -32.46
CA SER A 36 0.56 -8.34 -33.19
C SER A 36 0.75 -8.31 -34.71
N GLN A 37 1.22 -7.17 -35.25
CA GLN A 37 1.53 -6.98 -36.67
C GLN A 37 2.96 -7.44 -37.03
N GLY A 38 3.67 -8.07 -36.10
CA GLY A 38 4.97 -8.69 -36.36
C GLY A 38 6.18 -7.78 -36.12
N MET A 39 6.01 -6.63 -35.46
CA MET A 39 7.14 -5.79 -35.03
C MET A 39 8.00 -6.53 -33.99
N PRO A 40 9.25 -6.92 -34.30
CA PRO A 40 10.07 -7.67 -33.37
C PRO A 40 10.66 -6.76 -32.28
N ARG A 41 10.87 -7.32 -31.09
CA ARG A 41 11.47 -6.60 -29.95
C ARG A 41 12.95 -6.27 -30.21
N ARG A 42 13.45 -5.21 -29.56
CA ARG A 42 14.89 -4.82 -29.49
C ARG A 42 15.48 -4.27 -30.78
N TYR A 43 14.66 -3.71 -31.66
CA TYR A 43 15.13 -3.00 -32.86
C TYR A 43 15.14 -1.49 -32.60
N TYR A 44 16.22 -0.83 -33.04
CA TYR A 44 16.35 0.63 -32.94
C TYR A 44 15.75 1.34 -34.16
N SER A 45 15.76 0.68 -35.32
CA SER A 45 15.18 1.17 -36.58
C SER A 45 13.98 0.32 -36.99
N TYR A 46 13.04 0.95 -37.67
CA TYR A 46 11.78 0.33 -38.07
C TYR A 46 11.23 0.95 -39.34
N ILE A 47 10.30 0.23 -39.96
CA ILE A 47 9.64 0.62 -41.20
C ILE A 47 8.61 1.72 -40.97
N GLU A 48 8.41 2.57 -41.99
CA GLU A 48 7.61 3.80 -41.89
C GLU A 48 6.15 3.55 -41.45
N GLN A 49 5.57 2.38 -41.80
CA GLN A 49 4.22 2.01 -41.38
C GLN A 49 4.00 1.99 -39.86
N PHE A 50 5.06 1.76 -39.06
CA PHE A 50 4.98 1.72 -37.60
C PHE A 50 5.35 3.06 -36.94
N GLN A 51 5.80 4.05 -37.71
CA GLN A 51 6.21 5.37 -37.22
C GLN A 51 5.13 6.03 -36.36
N THR A 52 3.90 6.10 -36.86
CA THR A 52 2.80 6.75 -36.15
C THR A 52 2.54 6.07 -34.79
N MET A 53 2.56 4.75 -34.73
CA MET A 53 2.33 3.99 -33.49
C MET A 53 3.48 4.16 -32.48
N HIS A 54 4.73 4.23 -32.94
CA HIS A 54 5.88 4.57 -32.09
C HIS A 54 5.81 6.00 -31.55
N VAL A 55 5.38 6.96 -32.37
CA VAL A 55 5.17 8.35 -31.96
C VAL A 55 4.09 8.44 -30.87
N PHE A 56 2.94 7.77 -31.05
CA PHE A 56 1.91 7.68 -30.01
C PHE A 56 2.43 7.07 -28.71
N SER A 57 3.18 5.97 -28.81
CA SER A 57 3.78 5.31 -27.65
C SER A 57 4.77 6.22 -26.90
N THR A 58 5.51 7.04 -27.65
CA THR A 58 6.42 8.07 -27.10
C THR A 58 5.65 9.16 -26.37
N TYR A 59 4.58 9.70 -26.94
CA TYR A 59 3.73 10.66 -26.22
C TYR A 59 3.14 10.06 -24.94
N GLY A 60 2.73 8.78 -24.97
CA GLY A 60 2.32 8.06 -23.77
C GLY A 60 3.41 8.00 -22.70
N SER A 61 4.68 7.79 -23.09
CA SER A 61 5.78 7.71 -22.12
C SER A 61 6.08 9.06 -21.47
N TRP A 62 5.91 10.17 -22.19
CA TRP A 62 5.97 11.52 -21.61
C TRP A 62 4.84 11.76 -20.61
N VAL A 63 3.61 11.28 -20.90
CA VAL A 63 2.49 11.35 -19.95
C VAL A 63 2.78 10.51 -18.69
N LEU A 64 3.36 9.32 -18.84
CA LEU A 64 3.80 8.49 -17.72
C LEU A 64 4.87 9.20 -16.88
N LEU A 65 5.86 9.82 -17.52
CA LEU A 65 6.89 10.60 -16.84
C LEU A 65 6.27 11.71 -15.99
N LEU A 66 5.33 12.47 -16.56
CA LEU A 66 4.59 13.50 -15.82
C LEU A 66 3.82 12.90 -14.62
N GLY A 67 3.16 11.76 -14.81
CA GLY A 67 2.49 11.03 -13.74
C GLY A 67 3.44 10.65 -12.59
N PHE A 68 4.62 10.11 -12.92
CA PHE A 68 5.64 9.76 -11.92
C PHE A 68 6.23 10.98 -11.21
N LEU A 69 6.39 12.11 -11.91
CA LEU A 69 6.82 13.36 -11.28
C LEU A 69 5.79 13.86 -10.26
N ILE A 70 4.49 13.77 -10.57
CA ILE A 70 3.42 14.10 -9.62
C ILE A 70 3.49 13.16 -8.40
N VAL A 71 3.67 11.85 -8.62
CA VAL A 71 3.85 10.87 -7.54
C VAL A 71 5.01 11.23 -6.64
N GLY A 72 6.18 11.48 -7.22
CA GLY A 72 7.37 11.92 -6.48
C GLY A 72 7.11 13.19 -5.69
N ALA A 73 6.48 14.20 -6.31
CA ALA A 73 6.22 15.48 -5.68
C ALA A 73 5.30 15.36 -4.46
N TYR A 74 4.15 14.68 -4.56
CA TYR A 74 3.23 14.59 -3.41
C TYR A 74 3.77 13.66 -2.32
N LEU A 75 4.52 12.61 -2.67
CA LEU A 75 5.14 11.73 -1.68
C LEU A 75 6.24 12.47 -0.91
N LEU A 76 7.14 13.17 -1.59
CA LEU A 76 8.16 14.02 -0.96
C LEU A 76 7.50 15.07 -0.07
N HIS A 77 6.48 15.77 -0.57
CA HIS A 77 5.73 16.73 0.23
C HIS A 77 5.13 16.10 1.50
N SER A 78 4.55 14.89 1.39
CA SER A 78 3.97 14.19 2.53
C SER A 78 4.99 13.78 3.59
N MET A 79 6.24 13.51 3.21
CA MET A 79 7.30 13.17 4.17
C MET A 79 7.63 14.35 5.08
N PHE A 80 7.71 15.56 4.52
CA PHE A 80 8.05 16.76 5.29
C PHE A 80 6.85 17.42 5.98
N LYS A 81 5.69 17.47 5.30
CA LYS A 81 4.51 18.25 5.74
C LYS A 81 3.22 17.45 5.88
N GLY A 82 3.26 16.13 5.70
CA GLY A 82 2.08 15.27 5.81
C GLY A 82 1.50 15.22 7.23
N ALA A 83 0.20 14.95 7.32
CA ALA A 83 -0.47 14.66 8.58
C ALA A 83 0.08 13.37 9.21
N LYS A 84 0.10 13.28 10.54
CA LYS A 84 0.53 12.06 11.24
C LYS A 84 -0.47 10.94 10.94
N ALA A 85 0.03 9.80 10.48
CA ALA A 85 -0.79 8.63 10.26
C ALA A 85 -1.09 7.94 11.60
N THR A 86 -2.29 7.36 11.71
CA THR A 86 -2.60 6.39 12.76
C THR A 86 -1.85 5.09 12.49
N SER A 87 -1.79 4.17 13.47
CA SER A 87 -1.15 2.85 13.27
C SER A 87 -1.81 2.04 12.15
N ASN A 88 -3.12 2.22 11.96
CA ASN A 88 -3.91 1.61 10.90
C ASN A 88 -4.89 2.64 10.29
N PRO A 89 -4.47 3.43 9.28
CA PRO A 89 -5.33 4.43 8.64
C PRO A 89 -6.35 3.82 7.67
N TRP A 90 -6.16 2.55 7.26
CA TRP A 90 -6.98 1.88 6.25
C TRP A 90 -7.85 0.75 6.81
N ASN A 91 -7.88 0.58 8.14
CA ASN A 91 -8.58 -0.51 8.83
C ASN A 91 -8.29 -1.89 8.22
N ALA A 92 -7.04 -2.10 7.81
CA ALA A 92 -6.60 -3.35 7.21
C ALA A 92 -6.31 -4.40 8.29
N ARG A 93 -6.50 -5.68 7.93
CA ARG A 93 -6.42 -6.83 8.85
C ARG A 93 -5.19 -7.72 8.62
N SER A 94 -4.14 -7.20 7.99
CA SER A 94 -2.86 -7.91 7.96
C SER A 94 -2.03 -7.57 9.20
N LEU A 95 -1.07 -8.43 9.54
CA LEU A 95 -0.13 -8.22 10.63
C LEU A 95 0.60 -6.88 10.52
N ASP A 96 0.91 -6.43 9.29
CA ASP A 96 1.61 -5.16 9.05
C ASP A 96 0.87 -3.94 9.64
N TRP A 97 -0.45 -4.04 9.81
CA TRP A 97 -1.29 -2.97 10.35
C TRP A 97 -1.56 -3.10 11.86
N MET A 98 -1.06 -4.16 12.49
CA MET A 98 -1.10 -4.34 13.94
C MET A 98 0.06 -3.67 14.69
N THR A 99 1.14 -3.29 13.98
CA THR A 99 2.27 -2.53 14.56
C THR A 99 2.09 -1.02 14.43
N SER A 100 2.90 -0.23 15.15
CA SER A 100 2.95 1.23 15.06
C SER A 100 3.28 1.72 13.63
N SER A 101 3.07 3.02 13.40
CA SER A 101 3.48 3.70 12.16
C SER A 101 4.30 4.95 12.52
N PRO A 102 5.64 4.95 12.33
CA PRO A 102 6.49 3.87 11.81
C PRO A 102 6.55 2.63 12.72
N PRO A 103 6.86 1.44 12.18
CA PRO A 103 7.15 0.26 13.00
C PRO A 103 8.39 0.50 13.89
N ASP A 104 8.39 -0.11 15.07
CA ASP A 104 9.56 -0.19 15.92
C ASP A 104 10.64 -1.12 15.33
N GLN A 105 11.88 -1.07 15.83
CA GLN A 105 13.01 -1.86 15.31
C GLN A 105 12.73 -3.36 15.26
N HIS A 106 11.96 -3.88 16.22
CA HIS A 106 11.60 -5.29 16.32
C HIS A 106 10.18 -5.60 15.79
N ASN A 107 9.50 -4.61 15.20
CA ASN A 107 8.10 -4.63 14.73
C ASN A 107 7.04 -4.90 15.81
N PHE A 108 7.18 -6.00 16.56
CA PHE A 108 6.27 -6.41 17.62
C PHE A 108 7.04 -6.67 18.92
N PRO A 109 6.48 -6.30 20.07
CA PRO A 109 7.08 -6.62 21.37
C PRO A 109 7.05 -8.14 21.68
N TYR A 110 6.12 -8.89 21.07
CA TYR A 110 5.99 -10.35 21.19
C TYR A 110 5.48 -10.96 19.88
N SER A 111 5.60 -12.29 19.75
CA SER A 111 5.12 -13.00 18.56
C SER A 111 3.58 -12.98 18.48
N PRO A 112 2.98 -12.35 17.45
CA PRO A 112 1.53 -12.29 17.33
C PRO A 112 0.94 -13.66 17.01
N VAL A 113 -0.19 -14.01 17.64
CA VAL A 113 -0.92 -15.25 17.34
C VAL A 113 -1.96 -14.97 16.26
N VAL A 114 -1.83 -15.63 15.12
CA VAL A 114 -2.74 -15.45 13.98
C VAL A 114 -3.96 -16.35 14.15
N ILE A 115 -5.06 -15.74 14.58
CA ILE A 115 -6.37 -16.41 14.77
C ILE A 115 -7.29 -16.31 13.54
N HIS A 116 -7.05 -15.35 12.65
CA HIS A 116 -7.90 -15.06 11.49
C HIS A 116 -7.10 -14.76 10.23
N GLY A 117 -7.74 -14.93 9.08
CA GLY A 117 -7.16 -14.59 7.79
C GLY A 117 -7.10 -13.08 7.55
N PRO A 118 -6.18 -12.59 6.71
CA PRO A 118 -6.04 -11.16 6.40
C PRO A 118 -7.26 -10.56 5.68
N TYR A 119 -8.18 -11.40 5.19
CA TYR A 119 -9.39 -10.99 4.47
C TYR A 119 -10.68 -11.23 5.26
N ASP A 120 -10.61 -11.60 6.53
CA ASP A 120 -11.79 -11.91 7.37
C ASP A 120 -12.56 -10.66 7.80
N TYR A 121 -12.83 -9.72 6.89
CA TYR A 121 -13.47 -8.42 7.19
C TYR A 121 -14.89 -8.50 7.78
N HIS A 122 -15.54 -9.65 7.65
CA HIS A 122 -16.88 -9.91 8.17
C HIS A 122 -16.91 -10.11 9.70
N LYS A 123 -15.77 -10.42 10.33
CA LYS A 123 -15.66 -10.60 11.79
C LYS A 123 -15.51 -9.27 12.53
N PRO A 124 -15.90 -9.15 13.80
CA PRO A 124 -15.68 -7.92 14.56
C PRO A 124 -14.17 -7.64 14.77
N GLU A 125 -13.79 -6.37 14.80
CA GLU A 125 -12.38 -5.94 14.97
C GLU A 125 -11.82 -6.33 16.34
N SER A 126 -12.66 -6.41 17.37
CA SER A 126 -12.26 -6.86 18.71
C SER A 126 -11.69 -8.27 18.72
N GLU A 127 -12.19 -9.15 17.86
CA GLU A 127 -11.68 -10.52 17.72
C GLU A 127 -10.25 -10.49 17.15
N PHE A 128 -9.99 -9.61 16.18
CA PHE A 128 -8.68 -9.46 15.55
C PHE A 128 -7.59 -8.92 16.49
N LEU A 129 -7.96 -8.06 17.44
CA LEU A 129 -7.04 -7.53 18.46
C LEU A 129 -6.72 -8.54 19.57
N LEU A 130 -7.51 -9.62 19.70
CA LEU A 130 -7.31 -10.66 20.72
C LEU A 130 -5.99 -11.43 20.53
N GLY A 131 -5.54 -11.60 19.27
CA GLY A 131 -4.25 -12.23 18.95
C GLY A 131 -3.01 -11.43 19.38
N ILE A 132 -3.23 -10.17 19.79
CA ILE A 132 -2.23 -9.28 20.39
C ILE A 132 -2.33 -9.37 21.92
N ALA A 133 -3.53 -9.40 22.52
CA ALA A 133 -3.70 -9.39 23.98
C ALA A 133 -3.40 -10.72 24.71
N GLY A 134 -3.17 -11.83 24.00
CA GLY A 134 -2.92 -13.15 24.60
C GLY A 134 -1.60 -13.31 25.37
N SER A 135 -0.78 -12.26 25.50
CA SER A 135 0.48 -12.30 26.26
C SER A 135 0.40 -11.69 27.66
N ASP A 136 -0.79 -11.36 28.17
CA ASP A 136 -0.98 -10.96 29.59
C ASP A 136 -0.81 -12.14 30.58
N HIS A 137 -0.26 -13.28 30.15
CA HIS A 137 0.11 -14.42 31.00
C HIS A 137 1.44 -14.21 31.76
N HIS A 138 1.65 -13.01 32.29
CA HIS A 138 2.64 -12.75 33.35
C HIS A 138 2.06 -11.87 34.48
N GLU A 139 0.77 -12.04 34.78
CA GLU A 139 0.22 -11.74 36.11
C GLU A 139 -0.57 -12.95 36.65
N GLU A 140 0.09 -14.10 36.79
CA GLU A 140 -0.28 -15.06 37.84
C GLU A 140 0.58 -14.80 39.07
N GLU A 141 0.31 -13.70 39.77
CA GLU A 141 0.42 -13.65 41.23
C GLU A 141 -0.44 -12.48 41.74
N THR A 142 -1.35 -12.78 42.68
CA THR A 142 -2.25 -11.86 43.43
C THR A 142 -3.69 -11.63 42.96
N VAL A 143 -4.38 -12.64 42.41
CA VAL A 143 -5.85 -12.72 42.61
C VAL A 143 -6.25 -14.14 43.06
N GLY A 144 -5.72 -14.52 44.22
CA GLY A 144 -6.17 -15.69 44.97
C GLY A 144 -6.50 -15.26 46.40
N ALA A 145 -7.72 -15.57 46.84
CA ALA A 145 -8.24 -15.49 48.21
C ALA A 145 -8.72 -14.11 48.73
N LYS A 146 -10.01 -13.84 48.51
CA LYS A 146 -11.00 -13.78 49.62
C LYS A 146 -12.43 -13.67 49.08
N THR A 147 -13.02 -14.84 48.81
CA THR A 147 -14.46 -15.02 49.00
C THR A 147 -14.68 -15.13 50.51
N GLU A 148 -15.05 -14.02 51.16
CA GLU A 148 -15.63 -14.07 52.50
C GLU A 148 -17.15 -13.90 52.38
N ILE A 149 -17.82 -15.03 52.56
CA ILE A 149 -19.23 -15.17 52.90
C ILE A 149 -19.49 -14.34 54.17
N LYS A 150 -20.49 -13.47 54.16
CA LYS A 150 -21.17 -13.04 55.39
C LYS A 150 -22.68 -13.03 55.17
N ALA A 151 -23.35 -13.56 56.21
CA ALA A 151 -24.74 -13.92 56.36
C ALA A 151 -25.73 -12.76 56.20
#